data_AF-A0A9W4UMN0-F1
#
_entry.id   AF-A0A9W4UMN0-F1
#
_cell.length_a   1.000
_cell.length_b   1.000
_cell.length_c   1.000
_cell.angle_alpha   90.00
_cell.angle_beta   90.00
_cell.angle_gamma   90.00
#
_symmetry.space_group_name_H-M   'P 1'
#
loop_
_entity.id
_entity.type
_entity.pdbx_description
1 polymer ?
#
loop_
_entity_poly.entity_id
_entity_poly.type
_entity_poly.pdbx_seq_one_letter_code
_entity_poly.pdbx_strand_id
1 'polypeptide(L)'
;MDRANQVLAQGIPHGVRNTYRALAEHHNVARSTLHDRAHGKRSKEEKAQSQQYLTPCEEKAIVNFLLQMAEFGQPVRIKHIPSLAFIIARQRSTNKPAKPPGKNWARAFEKRHPEIKARKSTALDWDRYNIYDKVVNWFDVIGKVLQDQTILPENVYNMDETGVMLSMLDSVKVLVGKDDLRSYRGARVKRTVVTAIECISADGRYLDPMIIWPASTHRANWTTFPTPGWHYAYSESGYTDSKISLEWLKRIFDPQTKEQANGKPRVLICDGFGTHETLEILEFCFENSILLCRLPSHTSHKLQPCDIAAFAPLKAAYRDQVERLERGGIGTIGKQHFTYLYSPARERAFTERNILAGWKASGLYPFNPDKILTDIPKPAAGPTVAKPTIPTLRTCEIDSCPQGEIVHTPVTPGALTSLHNLIKEDTYAEDEMSKQRLQRHIQKFANAAQTCFAERALQRQQIHFLRKVNNEARVRRSTRSLVIGTAKVMSYEDLEEARKKRAEKDAAKAKGKEKRGRKRKSDASETDAIGPEAKVARMSEELEPLRAPVPSVQAVPVARMY
;
A
#
# COMPACT_ATOMS: atom_id res chain seq x y z
N MET A 1 -36.39 35.62 -18.66
CA MET A 1 -36.81 36.80 -19.45
C MET A 1 -36.82 38.01 -18.55
N ASP A 2 -36.29 39.14 -18.99
CA ASP A 2 -36.38 40.40 -18.24
C ASP A 2 -37.83 40.92 -18.20
N ARG A 3 -38.13 41.80 -17.24
CA ARG A 3 -39.48 42.34 -17.00
C ARG A 3 -40.04 43.12 -18.20
N ALA A 4 -39.21 43.80 -18.98
CA ALA A 4 -39.64 44.55 -20.16
C ALA A 4 -40.03 43.61 -21.33
N ASN A 5 -39.31 42.50 -21.52
CA ASN A 5 -39.67 41.45 -22.48
C ASN A 5 -40.96 40.72 -22.08
N GLN A 6 -41.16 40.47 -20.78
CA GLN A 6 -42.43 39.92 -20.27
C GLN A 6 -43.60 40.86 -20.55
N VAL A 7 -43.43 42.16 -20.33
CA VAL A 7 -44.45 43.19 -20.60
C VAL A 7 -44.77 43.30 -22.08
N LEU A 8 -43.76 43.24 -22.95
CA LEU A 8 -43.96 43.22 -24.41
C LEU A 8 -44.74 41.97 -24.88
N ALA A 9 -44.53 40.83 -24.21
CA ALA A 9 -45.24 39.58 -24.51
C ALA A 9 -46.66 39.51 -23.92
N GLN A 10 -46.89 40.10 -22.74
CA GLN A 10 -48.19 40.10 -22.06
C GLN A 10 -49.21 41.07 -22.68
N GLY A 11 -48.75 42.16 -23.30
CA GLY A 11 -49.64 43.15 -23.91
C GLY A 11 -50.44 43.97 -22.89
N ILE A 12 -51.55 44.57 -23.34
CA ILE A 12 -52.47 45.40 -22.54
C ILE A 12 -53.90 44.88 -22.74
N PRO A 13 -54.81 44.98 -21.74
CA PRO A 13 -56.22 44.62 -21.88
C PRO A 13 -56.93 45.24 -23.10
N HIS A 14 -57.94 44.53 -23.60
CA HIS A 14 -58.73 44.95 -24.77
C HIS A 14 -59.41 46.31 -24.55
N GLY A 15 -59.22 47.23 -25.51
CA GLY A 15 -59.78 48.59 -25.50
C GLY A 15 -58.74 49.71 -25.42
N VAL A 16 -57.48 49.39 -25.08
CA VAL A 16 -56.37 50.36 -25.05
C VAL A 16 -55.43 50.13 -26.23
N ARG A 17 -55.01 51.22 -26.92
CA ARG A 17 -54.04 51.13 -28.02
C ARG A 17 -52.71 50.58 -27.52
N ASN A 18 -52.27 49.45 -28.10
CA ASN A 18 -51.00 48.80 -27.77
C ASN A 18 -49.80 49.64 -28.23
N THR A 19 -49.41 50.60 -27.39
CA THR A 19 -48.28 51.51 -27.62
C THR A 19 -47.30 51.39 -26.46
N TYR A 20 -46.01 51.66 -26.69
CA TYR A 20 -45.00 51.65 -25.62
C TYR A 20 -45.34 52.56 -24.45
N ARG A 21 -46.11 53.64 -24.69
CA ARG A 21 -46.57 54.54 -23.62
C ARG A 21 -47.62 53.88 -22.74
N ALA A 22 -48.64 53.27 -23.35
CA ALA A 22 -49.68 52.57 -22.60
C ALA A 22 -49.12 51.33 -21.86
N LEU A 23 -48.16 50.61 -22.46
CA LEU A 23 -47.45 49.50 -21.80
C LEU A 23 -46.63 49.98 -20.59
N ALA A 24 -45.95 51.13 -20.75
CA ALA A 24 -45.13 51.72 -19.69
C ALA A 24 -45.97 52.15 -18.48
N GLU A 25 -47.08 52.83 -18.74
CA GLU A 25 -48.03 53.31 -17.72
C GLU A 25 -48.73 52.14 -17.01
N HIS A 26 -49.14 51.10 -17.75
CA HIS A 26 -49.84 49.94 -17.18
C HIS A 26 -48.94 49.03 -16.34
N HIS A 27 -47.71 48.75 -16.79
CA HIS A 27 -46.83 47.77 -16.15
C HIS A 27 -45.71 48.40 -15.30
N ASN A 28 -45.70 49.73 -15.20
CA ASN A 28 -44.70 50.53 -14.49
C ASN A 28 -43.26 50.21 -14.95
N VAL A 29 -43.04 50.24 -16.26
CA VAL A 29 -41.73 50.02 -16.89
C VAL A 29 -41.42 51.21 -17.80
N ALA A 30 -40.21 51.77 -17.74
CA ALA A 30 -39.86 52.94 -18.54
C ALA A 30 -40.07 52.71 -20.05
N ARG A 31 -40.75 53.63 -20.72
CA ARG A 31 -41.04 53.57 -22.18
C ARG A 31 -39.80 53.33 -23.03
N SER A 32 -38.68 53.99 -22.69
CA SER A 32 -37.40 53.83 -23.39
C SER A 32 -36.86 52.40 -23.31
N THR A 33 -37.06 51.72 -22.18
CA THR A 33 -36.62 50.33 -21.97
C THR A 33 -37.44 49.36 -22.83
N LEU A 34 -38.76 49.56 -22.93
CA LEU A 34 -39.63 48.78 -23.82
C LEU A 34 -39.28 48.97 -25.29
N HIS A 35 -39.02 50.22 -25.71
CA HIS A 35 -38.59 50.54 -27.06
C HIS A 35 -37.25 49.85 -27.40
N ASP A 36 -36.25 49.96 -26.51
CA ASP A 36 -34.93 49.34 -26.69
C ASP A 36 -35.03 47.81 -26.81
N ARG A 37 -35.89 47.16 -26.00
CA ARG A 37 -36.12 45.71 -26.07
C ARG A 37 -36.81 45.27 -27.35
N ALA A 38 -37.84 45.99 -27.78
CA ALA A 38 -38.53 45.71 -29.04
C ALA A 38 -37.61 45.86 -30.26
N HIS A 39 -36.57 46.70 -30.17
CA HIS A 39 -35.53 46.87 -31.20
C HIS A 39 -34.31 45.95 -30.98
N GLY A 40 -34.44 44.91 -30.16
CA GLY A 40 -33.43 43.86 -30.00
C GLY A 40 -32.23 44.23 -29.13
N LYS A 41 -32.24 45.37 -28.41
CA LYS A 41 -31.17 45.65 -27.44
C LYS A 41 -31.32 44.77 -26.22
N ARG A 42 -30.26 44.06 -25.86
CA ARG A 42 -30.17 43.19 -24.67
C ARG A 42 -30.30 43.99 -23.38
N SER A 43 -30.77 43.32 -22.33
CA SER A 43 -30.79 43.92 -20.99
C SER A 43 -29.41 44.19 -20.44
N LYS A 44 -29.33 45.09 -19.44
CA LYS A 44 -28.06 45.33 -18.75
C LYS A 44 -27.59 44.05 -18.06
N GLU A 45 -28.52 43.28 -17.52
CA GLU A 45 -28.32 41.98 -16.88
C GLU A 45 -27.88 40.93 -17.90
N GLU A 46 -28.56 40.81 -19.04
CA GLU A 46 -28.19 39.88 -20.12
C GLU A 46 -26.81 40.22 -20.71
N LYS A 47 -26.52 41.51 -20.90
CA LYS A 47 -25.21 41.98 -21.33
C LYS A 47 -24.14 41.64 -20.28
N ALA A 48 -24.42 41.88 -19.00
CA ALA A 48 -23.52 41.53 -17.91
C ALA A 48 -23.27 40.02 -17.83
N GLN A 49 -24.30 39.18 -17.96
CA GLN A 49 -24.18 37.72 -18.02
C GLN A 49 -23.33 37.27 -19.22
N SER A 50 -23.52 37.87 -20.39
CA SER A 50 -22.71 37.55 -21.57
C SER A 50 -21.23 37.95 -21.46
N GLN A 51 -20.90 38.83 -20.51
CA GLN A 51 -19.54 39.28 -20.21
C GLN A 51 -18.92 38.55 -19.00
N GLN A 52 -19.66 37.65 -18.35
CA GLN A 52 -19.13 36.86 -17.24
C GLN A 52 -18.03 35.92 -17.74
N TYR A 53 -17.06 35.67 -16.85
CA TYR A 53 -15.94 34.78 -17.15
C TYR A 53 -16.42 33.34 -17.41
N LEU A 54 -17.34 32.88 -16.55
CA LEU A 54 -18.09 31.63 -16.67
C LEU A 54 -19.55 31.95 -17.00
N THR A 55 -20.21 31.04 -17.70
CA THR A 55 -21.66 31.07 -17.90
C THR A 55 -22.39 30.82 -16.56
N PRO A 56 -23.66 31.23 -16.42
CA PRO A 56 -24.43 30.98 -15.21
C PRO A 56 -24.50 29.50 -14.82
N CYS A 57 -24.56 28.59 -15.79
CA CYS A 57 -24.56 27.14 -15.55
C CYS A 57 -23.20 26.64 -15.02
N GLU A 58 -22.10 27.13 -15.58
CA GLU A 58 -20.74 26.83 -15.11
C GLU A 58 -20.49 27.38 -13.69
N GLU A 59 -20.94 28.62 -13.42
CA GLU A 59 -20.86 29.18 -12.06
C GLU A 59 -21.67 28.34 -11.06
N LYS A 60 -22.86 27.86 -11.45
CA LYS A 60 -23.69 26.98 -10.61
C LYS A 60 -23.00 25.64 -10.32
N ALA A 61 -22.27 25.07 -11.27
CA ALA A 61 -21.49 23.86 -11.04
C ALA A 61 -20.39 24.09 -9.99
N ILE A 62 -19.71 25.23 -10.02
CA ILE A 62 -18.74 25.61 -8.98
C ILE A 62 -19.43 25.77 -7.62
N VAL A 63 -20.60 26.43 -7.55
CA VAL A 63 -21.35 26.58 -6.30
C VAL A 63 -21.65 25.21 -5.69
N ASN A 64 -22.20 24.29 -6.48
CA ASN A 64 -22.51 22.93 -6.03
C ASN A 64 -21.26 22.21 -5.51
N PHE A 65 -20.15 22.29 -6.25
CA PHE A 65 -18.87 21.71 -5.82
C PHE A 65 -18.37 22.30 -4.51
N LEU A 66 -18.42 23.63 -4.34
CA LEU A 66 -17.98 24.30 -3.11
C LEU A 66 -18.83 23.92 -1.89
N LEU A 67 -20.14 23.81 -2.08
CA LEU A 67 -21.07 23.35 -1.03
C LEU A 67 -20.77 21.90 -0.66
N GLN A 68 -20.60 21.03 -1.64
CA GLN A 68 -20.27 19.62 -1.42
C GLN A 68 -18.94 19.45 -0.66
N MET A 69 -17.89 20.18 -1.08
CA MET A 69 -16.60 20.17 -0.38
C MET A 69 -16.71 20.70 1.06
N ALA A 70 -17.55 21.72 1.30
CA ALA A 70 -17.80 22.22 2.65
C ALA A 70 -18.53 21.19 3.52
N GLU A 71 -19.51 20.47 2.96
CA GLU A 71 -20.21 19.37 3.65
C GLU A 71 -19.23 18.25 4.05
N PHE A 72 -18.25 17.92 3.21
CA PHE A 72 -17.18 16.96 3.55
C PHE A 72 -16.18 17.45 4.60
N GLY A 73 -16.41 18.63 5.21
CA GLY A 73 -15.46 19.23 6.15
C GLY A 73 -14.17 19.71 5.48
N GLN A 74 -14.22 19.97 4.16
CA GLN A 74 -13.10 20.48 3.36
C GLN A 74 -13.46 21.78 2.63
N PRO A 75 -13.87 22.85 3.33
CA PRO A 75 -14.22 24.10 2.66
C PRO A 75 -13.03 24.62 1.83
N VAL A 76 -13.27 24.84 0.53
CA VAL A 76 -12.24 25.31 -0.39
C VAL A 76 -11.86 26.74 -0.06
N ARG A 77 -10.56 27.01 0.07
CA ARG A 77 -10.04 28.35 0.34
C ARG A 77 -10.38 29.30 -0.81
N ILE A 78 -10.81 30.52 -0.48
CA ILE A 78 -11.20 31.55 -1.48
C ILE A 78 -10.14 31.77 -2.57
N LYS A 79 -8.85 31.70 -2.19
CA LYS A 79 -7.73 31.87 -3.14
C LYS A 79 -7.67 30.80 -4.25
N HIS A 80 -8.30 29.64 -4.04
CA HIS A 80 -8.31 28.51 -4.98
C HIS A 80 -9.49 28.56 -5.95
N ILE A 81 -10.55 29.32 -5.62
CA ILE A 81 -11.77 29.43 -6.43
C ILE A 81 -11.49 29.96 -7.86
N PRO A 82 -10.64 30.99 -8.08
CA PRO A 82 -10.29 31.43 -9.42
C PRO A 82 -9.65 30.33 -10.29
N SER A 83 -8.92 29.41 -9.69
CA SER A 83 -8.26 28.33 -10.42
C SER A 83 -9.26 27.26 -10.87
N LEU A 84 -10.26 26.93 -10.04
CA LEU A 84 -11.38 26.07 -10.45
C LEU A 84 -12.14 26.67 -11.64
N ALA A 85 -12.40 27.98 -11.59
CA ALA A 85 -13.00 28.68 -12.72
C ALA A 85 -12.11 28.65 -13.97
N PHE A 86 -10.80 28.74 -13.79
CA PHE A 86 -9.84 28.64 -14.89
C PHE A 86 -9.84 27.27 -15.57
N ILE A 87 -9.98 26.18 -14.81
CA ILE A 87 -10.11 24.81 -15.35
C ILE A 87 -11.31 24.71 -16.30
N ILE A 88 -12.49 25.14 -15.85
CA ILE A 88 -13.71 25.11 -16.66
C ILE A 88 -13.54 25.96 -17.93
N ALA A 89 -12.99 27.16 -17.79
CA ALA A 89 -12.75 28.06 -18.92
C ALA A 89 -11.75 27.47 -19.94
N ARG A 90 -10.75 26.70 -19.50
CA ARG A 90 -9.82 26.00 -20.40
C ARG A 90 -10.50 24.88 -21.17
N GLN A 91 -11.40 24.12 -20.54
CA GLN A 91 -12.15 23.05 -21.20
C GLN A 91 -13.10 23.59 -22.28
N ARG A 92 -13.60 24.83 -22.13
CA ARG A 92 -14.44 25.50 -23.14
C ARG A 92 -13.66 25.98 -24.38
N SER A 93 -12.36 26.25 -24.24
CA SER A 93 -11.59 27.01 -25.22
C SER A 93 -10.82 26.09 -26.19
N THR A 94 -11.30 25.93 -27.42
CA THR A 94 -10.58 25.18 -28.48
C THR A 94 -9.61 26.05 -29.29
N ASN A 95 -9.81 27.37 -29.35
CA ASN A 95 -9.08 28.26 -30.28
C ASN A 95 -8.37 29.48 -29.64
N LYS A 96 -8.61 29.80 -28.35
CA LYS A 96 -7.91 30.89 -27.63
C LYS A 96 -7.55 30.48 -26.21
N PRO A 97 -6.30 30.69 -25.75
CA PRO A 97 -5.93 30.42 -24.37
C PRO A 97 -6.74 31.33 -23.44
N ALA A 98 -7.55 30.72 -22.58
CA ALA A 98 -8.21 31.45 -21.50
C ALA A 98 -7.14 32.07 -20.60
N LYS A 99 -7.37 33.29 -20.12
CA LYS A 99 -6.53 33.90 -19.06
C LYS A 99 -7.13 33.57 -17.70
N PRO A 100 -6.33 33.42 -16.63
CA PRO A 100 -6.86 33.24 -15.29
C PRO A 100 -7.78 34.40 -14.87
N PRO A 101 -8.80 34.17 -14.03
CA PRO A 101 -9.63 35.24 -13.50
C PRO A 101 -8.82 36.25 -12.69
N GLY A 102 -9.22 37.52 -12.73
CA GLY A 102 -8.59 38.58 -11.93
C GLY A 102 -8.80 38.39 -10.42
N LYS A 103 -7.94 39.01 -9.60
CA LYS A 103 -7.94 38.89 -8.12
C LYS A 103 -9.31 39.15 -7.46
N ASN A 104 -10.12 40.05 -8.04
CA ASN A 104 -11.42 40.43 -7.50
C ASN A 104 -12.57 39.51 -7.95
N TRP A 105 -12.30 38.54 -8.82
CA TRP A 105 -13.33 37.68 -9.41
C TRP A 105 -14.04 36.85 -8.34
N ALA A 106 -13.31 36.26 -7.39
CA ALA A 106 -13.90 35.45 -6.31
C ALA A 106 -14.87 36.27 -5.42
N ARG A 107 -14.54 37.54 -5.13
CA ARG A 107 -15.43 38.44 -4.37
C ARG A 107 -16.69 38.81 -5.17
N ALA A 108 -16.56 39.00 -6.48
CA ALA A 108 -17.70 39.25 -7.35
C ALA A 108 -18.57 37.99 -7.51
N PHE A 109 -17.96 36.80 -7.55
CA PHE A 109 -18.63 35.50 -7.58
C PHE A 109 -19.44 35.28 -6.30
N GLU A 110 -18.86 35.50 -5.12
CA GLU A 110 -19.59 35.47 -3.84
C GLU A 110 -20.81 36.41 -3.84
N LYS A 111 -20.66 37.64 -4.37
CA LYS A 111 -21.77 38.59 -4.45
C LYS A 111 -22.90 38.12 -5.39
N ARG A 112 -22.60 37.33 -6.42
CA ARG A 112 -23.59 36.80 -7.38
C ARG A 112 -24.34 35.59 -6.82
N HIS A 113 -23.74 34.82 -5.92
CA HIS A 113 -24.27 33.56 -5.40
C HIS A 113 -24.49 33.66 -3.89
N PRO A 114 -25.66 34.16 -3.43
CA PRO A 114 -25.94 34.35 -1.99
C PRO A 114 -26.00 33.04 -1.20
N GLU A 115 -26.04 31.89 -1.87
CA GLU A 115 -26.03 30.55 -1.30
C GLU A 115 -24.68 30.19 -0.66
N ILE A 116 -23.61 30.90 -1.06
CA ILE A 116 -22.27 30.77 -0.49
C ILE A 116 -21.86 32.07 0.21
N LYS A 117 -21.14 31.95 1.33
CA LYS A 117 -20.67 33.11 2.09
C LYS A 117 -19.28 32.87 2.63
N ALA A 118 -18.36 33.81 2.42
CA ALA A 118 -17.04 33.78 3.01
C ALA A 118 -17.15 33.87 4.54
N ARG A 119 -16.58 32.87 5.23
CA ARG A 119 -16.43 32.86 6.70
C ARG A 119 -14.97 32.60 7.04
N LYS A 120 -14.52 33.14 8.17
CA LYS A 120 -13.24 32.73 8.76
C LYS A 120 -13.46 31.39 9.43
N SER A 121 -12.77 30.35 8.96
CA SER A 121 -12.68 29.06 9.64
C SER A 121 -11.51 29.12 10.61
N THR A 122 -11.80 29.06 11.92
CA THR A 122 -10.78 28.96 12.97
C THR A 122 -10.53 27.50 13.30
N ALA A 123 -9.27 27.11 13.48
CA ALA A 123 -8.95 25.82 14.08
C ALA A 123 -9.59 25.75 15.46
N LEU A 124 -10.36 24.69 15.71
CA LEU A 124 -11.04 24.48 16.98
C LEU A 124 -10.09 23.83 17.97
N ASP A 125 -10.15 24.31 19.21
CA ASP A 125 -9.36 23.77 20.32
C ASP A 125 -9.83 22.36 20.70
N TRP A 126 -8.88 21.51 21.06
CA TRP A 126 -9.00 20.05 21.12
C TRP A 126 -10.08 19.56 22.10
N ASP A 127 -10.17 20.19 23.27
CA ASP A 127 -11.01 19.74 24.37
C ASP A 127 -12.50 20.10 24.19
N ARG A 128 -12.87 20.82 23.12
CA ARG A 128 -14.22 21.38 22.95
C ARG A 128 -15.14 20.61 22.00
N TYR A 129 -14.74 19.46 21.46
CA TYR A 129 -15.53 18.78 20.43
C TYR A 129 -15.83 17.31 20.76
N ASN A 130 -17.13 16.99 20.83
CA ASN A 130 -17.63 15.63 20.93
C ASN A 130 -17.36 14.85 19.62
N ILE A 131 -16.62 13.74 19.71
CA ILE A 131 -16.30 12.87 18.56
C ILE A 131 -17.57 12.26 17.97
N TYR A 132 -18.57 11.96 18.80
CA TYR A 132 -19.83 11.35 18.36
C TYR A 132 -20.55 12.22 17.32
N ASP A 133 -20.78 13.50 17.62
CA ASP A 133 -21.53 14.40 16.72
C ASP A 133 -20.79 14.63 15.39
N LYS A 134 -19.46 14.64 15.40
CA LYS A 134 -18.66 14.70 14.16
C LYS A 134 -18.88 13.47 13.29
N VAL A 135 -18.86 12.28 13.90
CA VAL A 135 -19.02 11.02 13.18
C VAL A 135 -20.44 10.89 12.63
N VAL A 136 -21.47 11.30 13.39
CA VAL A 136 -22.85 11.35 12.91
C VAL A 136 -22.97 12.27 11.69
N ASN A 137 -22.57 13.53 11.81
CA ASN A 137 -22.66 14.49 10.71
C ASN A 137 -21.85 14.03 9.49
N TRP A 138 -20.69 13.40 9.72
CA TRP A 138 -19.88 12.85 8.64
C TRP A 138 -20.58 11.69 7.92
N PHE A 139 -21.18 10.76 8.67
CA PHE A 139 -21.97 9.68 8.09
C PHE A 139 -23.18 10.20 7.31
N ASP A 140 -23.85 11.25 7.79
CA ASP A 140 -24.97 11.88 7.07
C ASP A 140 -24.52 12.46 5.72
N VAL A 141 -23.33 13.05 5.66
CA VAL A 141 -22.78 13.63 4.44
C VAL A 141 -22.27 12.55 3.48
N ILE A 142 -21.39 11.66 3.94
CA ILE A 142 -20.81 10.62 3.07
C ILE A 142 -21.86 9.61 2.63
N GLY A 143 -22.88 9.36 3.46
CA GLY A 143 -24.00 8.50 3.12
C GLY A 143 -24.73 8.96 1.87
N LYS A 144 -24.96 10.26 1.70
CA LYS A 144 -25.58 10.82 0.48
C LYS A 144 -24.78 10.51 -0.78
N VAL A 145 -23.45 10.49 -0.68
CA VAL A 145 -22.54 10.20 -1.81
C VAL A 145 -22.51 8.71 -2.11
N LEU A 146 -22.37 7.89 -1.07
CA LEU A 146 -22.27 6.44 -1.22
C LEU A 146 -23.60 5.80 -1.67
N GLN A 147 -24.73 6.49 -1.43
CA GLN A 147 -26.05 6.08 -1.89
C GLN A 147 -26.44 6.64 -3.26
N ASP A 148 -25.62 7.53 -3.85
CA ASP A 148 -25.83 8.02 -5.21
C ASP A 148 -25.65 6.87 -6.22
N GLN A 149 -26.66 6.64 -7.06
CA GLN A 149 -26.66 5.56 -8.05
C GLN A 149 -25.57 5.69 -9.13
N THR A 150 -24.98 6.89 -9.28
CA THR A 150 -23.85 7.12 -10.17
C THR A 150 -22.53 6.58 -9.59
N ILE A 151 -22.43 6.44 -8.27
CA ILE A 151 -21.27 5.90 -7.57
C ILE A 151 -21.40 4.38 -7.45
N LEU A 152 -20.60 3.66 -8.24
CA LEU A 152 -20.53 2.21 -8.12
C LEU A 152 -19.66 1.81 -6.92
N PRO A 153 -19.99 0.71 -6.22
CA PRO A 153 -19.15 0.18 -5.14
C PRO A 153 -17.69 -0.04 -5.52
N GLU A 154 -17.45 -0.54 -6.72
CA GLU A 154 -16.12 -0.77 -7.28
C GLU A 154 -15.32 0.52 -7.52
N ASN A 155 -15.98 1.68 -7.48
CA ASN A 155 -15.39 3.01 -7.60
C ASN A 155 -15.21 3.73 -6.26
N VAL A 156 -15.47 3.04 -5.13
CA VAL A 156 -15.24 3.56 -3.78
C VAL A 156 -13.95 2.97 -3.24
N TYR A 157 -13.02 3.84 -2.86
CA TYR A 157 -11.67 3.48 -2.45
C TYR A 157 -11.34 4.07 -1.09
N ASN A 158 -10.49 3.36 -0.35
CA ASN A 158 -9.92 3.79 0.90
C ASN A 158 -8.40 3.75 0.79
N MET A 159 -7.74 4.88 1.02
CA MET A 159 -6.29 5.01 1.00
C MET A 159 -5.76 5.39 2.37
N ASP A 160 -4.65 4.75 2.75
CA ASP A 160 -3.95 5.11 3.97
C ASP A 160 -2.46 4.78 3.93
N GLU A 161 -1.72 5.35 4.88
CA GLU A 161 -0.30 5.15 5.09
C GLU A 161 0.00 4.26 6.29
N THR A 162 0.95 3.35 6.12
CA THR A 162 1.42 2.51 7.22
C THR A 162 2.93 2.51 7.33
N GLY A 163 3.43 2.76 8.54
CA GLY A 163 4.84 2.60 8.88
C GLY A 163 5.16 1.14 9.19
N VAL A 164 6.11 0.58 8.46
CA VAL A 164 6.64 -0.77 8.65
C VAL A 164 8.06 -0.68 9.19
N MET A 165 8.27 -1.16 10.41
CA MET A 165 9.60 -1.17 11.03
C MET A 165 10.43 -2.32 10.47
N LEU A 166 11.65 -2.02 9.99
CA LEU A 166 12.50 -3.01 9.31
C LEU A 166 12.91 -4.17 10.22
N SER A 167 13.29 -3.88 11.47
CA SER A 167 13.82 -4.85 12.42
C SER A 167 13.10 -4.68 13.76
N MET A 168 11.86 -5.17 13.84
CA MET A 168 11.08 -5.27 15.08
C MET A 168 10.57 -6.69 15.22
N LEU A 169 11.07 -7.39 16.24
CA LEU A 169 10.57 -8.69 16.66
C LEU A 169 9.89 -8.53 18.01
N ASP A 170 8.67 -9.04 18.11
CA ASP A 170 7.94 -9.10 19.37
C ASP A 170 8.44 -10.28 20.22
N SER A 171 8.00 -10.33 21.48
CA SER A 171 8.15 -11.53 22.29
C SER A 171 7.34 -12.67 21.68
N VAL A 172 7.98 -13.81 21.46
CA VAL A 172 7.34 -15.00 20.91
C VAL A 172 7.55 -16.15 21.89
N LYS A 173 6.48 -16.91 22.12
CA LYS A 173 6.53 -18.11 22.96
C LYS A 173 7.29 -19.21 22.23
N VAL A 174 8.37 -19.70 22.83
CA VAL A 174 9.21 -20.77 22.28
C VAL A 174 9.32 -21.93 23.26
N LEU A 175 9.55 -23.12 22.73
CA LEU A 175 9.95 -24.28 23.52
C LEU A 175 11.48 -24.29 23.57
N VAL A 176 12.03 -24.26 24.77
CA VAL A 176 13.47 -24.38 25.04
C VAL A 176 13.70 -25.53 26.02
N GLY A 177 14.95 -25.95 26.19
CA GLY A 177 15.29 -26.93 27.23
C GLY A 177 14.83 -26.44 28.59
N LYS A 178 14.39 -27.35 29.47
CA LYS A 178 13.87 -27.02 30.81
C LYS A 178 14.81 -26.10 31.61
N ASP A 179 16.12 -26.30 31.43
CA ASP A 179 17.17 -25.59 32.16
C ASP A 179 17.67 -24.33 31.43
N ASP A 180 17.13 -24.01 30.25
CA ASP A 180 17.47 -22.79 29.52
C ASP A 180 16.68 -21.59 30.06
N LEU A 181 17.31 -20.86 30.99
CA LEU A 181 16.73 -19.68 31.63
C LEU A 181 16.83 -18.40 30.78
N ARG A 182 17.35 -18.47 29.54
CA ARG A 182 17.52 -17.28 28.70
C ARG A 182 16.17 -16.75 28.23
N SER A 183 15.90 -15.50 28.59
CA SER A 183 14.68 -14.78 28.22
C SER A 183 14.87 -13.82 27.02
N TYR A 184 16.08 -13.71 26.48
CA TYR A 184 16.42 -12.76 25.42
C TYR A 184 16.87 -13.45 24.13
N ARG A 185 16.46 -12.88 23.00
CA ARG A 185 16.93 -13.26 21.65
C ARG A 185 18.06 -12.33 21.23
N GLY A 186 19.12 -12.85 20.60
CA GLY A 186 20.26 -12.07 20.11
C GLY A 186 19.97 -11.18 18.88
N ALA A 187 18.74 -10.69 18.71
CA ALA A 187 18.32 -9.91 17.55
C ALA A 187 18.81 -8.46 17.65
N ARG A 188 19.43 -7.96 16.58
CA ARG A 188 19.87 -6.55 16.50
C ARG A 188 18.70 -5.69 15.99
N VAL A 189 18.07 -4.97 16.92
CA VAL A 189 16.96 -4.05 16.62
C VAL A 189 17.51 -2.77 16.00
N LYS A 190 17.15 -2.50 14.75
CA LYS A 190 17.35 -1.21 14.09
C LYS A 190 15.98 -0.59 13.79
N ARG A 191 15.66 0.50 14.49
CA ARG A 191 14.38 1.23 14.41
C ARG A 191 14.29 2.13 13.17
N THR A 192 14.46 1.55 11.99
CA THR A 192 14.18 2.26 10.72
C THR A 192 12.78 1.88 10.27
N VAL A 193 11.94 2.89 10.01
CA VAL A 193 10.59 2.72 9.49
C VAL A 193 10.58 3.03 8.00
N VAL A 194 9.92 2.20 7.20
CA VAL A 194 9.61 2.44 5.80
C VAL A 194 8.11 2.63 5.70
N THR A 195 7.67 3.66 5.00
CA THR A 195 6.24 3.97 4.86
C THR A 195 5.72 3.35 3.58
N ALA A 196 4.54 2.73 3.64
CA ALA A 196 3.81 2.25 2.46
C ALA A 196 2.47 2.98 2.36
N ILE A 197 2.17 3.54 1.19
CA ILE A 197 0.83 4.01 0.84
C ILE A 197 0.10 2.83 0.21
N GLU A 198 -1.03 2.45 0.78
CA GLU A 198 -1.87 1.34 0.35
C GLU A 198 -3.28 1.84 0.06
N CYS A 199 -3.96 1.20 -0.90
CA CYS A 199 -5.31 1.57 -1.28
C CYS A 199 -6.14 0.33 -1.59
N ILE A 200 -7.34 0.26 -1.00
CA ILE A 200 -8.29 -0.84 -1.14
C ILE A 200 -9.62 -0.32 -1.64
N SER A 201 -10.33 -1.12 -2.43
CA SER A 201 -11.66 -0.78 -2.94
C SER A 201 -12.77 -1.48 -2.16
N ALA A 202 -13.98 -0.94 -2.20
CA ALA A 202 -15.12 -1.50 -1.48
C ALA A 202 -15.62 -2.83 -2.05
N ASP A 203 -15.26 -3.17 -3.30
CA ASP A 203 -15.47 -4.48 -3.93
C ASP A 203 -14.35 -5.50 -3.64
N GLY A 204 -13.42 -5.21 -2.72
CA GLY A 204 -12.49 -6.21 -2.21
C GLY A 204 -11.13 -6.29 -2.92
N ARG A 205 -10.83 -5.36 -3.83
CA ARG A 205 -9.53 -5.28 -4.52
C ARG A 205 -8.58 -4.32 -3.81
N TYR A 206 -7.32 -4.31 -4.26
CA TYR A 206 -6.29 -3.38 -3.81
C TYR A 206 -5.44 -2.93 -4.99
N LEU A 207 -4.97 -1.68 -4.95
CA LEU A 207 -4.10 -1.09 -5.97
C LEU A 207 -2.63 -1.42 -5.71
N ASP A 208 -1.72 -1.08 -6.63
CA ASP A 208 -0.28 -1.19 -6.33
C ASP A 208 0.16 -0.23 -5.22
N PRO A 209 1.13 -0.63 -4.38
CA PRO A 209 1.61 0.21 -3.30
C PRO A 209 2.63 1.24 -3.79
N MET A 210 2.73 2.33 -3.04
CA MET A 210 3.89 3.23 -3.09
C MET A 210 4.74 3.08 -1.83
N ILE A 211 6.02 2.74 -1.99
CA ILE A 211 6.96 2.59 -0.88
C ILE A 211 7.82 3.85 -0.76
N ILE A 212 7.79 4.51 0.40
CA ILE A 212 8.56 5.71 0.69
C ILE A 212 9.77 5.35 1.55
N TRP A 213 10.96 5.51 0.96
CA TRP A 213 12.21 5.29 1.68
C TRP A 213 12.58 6.52 2.52
N PRO A 214 12.98 6.36 3.80
CA PRO A 214 13.60 7.45 4.58
C PRO A 214 15.01 7.73 4.04
N ALA A 215 15.11 8.52 2.98
CA ALA A 215 16.32 8.73 2.18
C ALA A 215 16.23 10.00 1.31
N SER A 216 17.35 10.35 0.67
CA SER A 216 17.44 11.45 -0.30
C SER A 216 17.57 11.00 -1.76
N THR A 217 17.72 9.69 -2.02
CA THR A 217 17.91 9.11 -3.36
C THR A 217 17.44 7.66 -3.42
N HIS A 218 17.17 7.16 -4.63
CA HIS A 218 16.91 5.74 -4.88
C HIS A 218 18.21 4.94 -4.97
N ARG A 219 18.27 3.79 -4.30
CA ARG A 219 19.42 2.86 -4.39
C ARG A 219 19.06 1.53 -5.05
N ALA A 220 19.96 1.05 -5.90
CA ALA A 220 19.80 -0.19 -6.66
C ALA A 220 19.54 -1.41 -5.79
N ASN A 221 20.12 -1.48 -4.60
CA ASN A 221 20.02 -2.67 -3.76
C ASN A 221 18.75 -2.70 -2.89
N TRP A 222 17.83 -1.74 -2.98
CA TRP A 222 16.60 -1.72 -2.18
C TRP A 222 15.43 -2.48 -2.82
N THR A 223 15.45 -2.60 -4.15
CA THR A 223 14.35 -3.18 -4.95
C THR A 223 14.87 -4.34 -5.82
N THR A 224 15.69 -5.22 -5.24
CA THR A 224 16.26 -6.39 -5.93
C THR A 224 15.27 -7.53 -6.10
N PHE A 225 14.21 -7.55 -5.27
CA PHE A 225 13.10 -8.47 -5.45
C PHE A 225 12.16 -7.95 -6.54
N PRO A 226 11.65 -8.80 -7.47
CA PRO A 226 10.70 -8.38 -8.48
C PRO A 226 9.39 -7.88 -7.88
N THR A 227 9.04 -6.64 -8.20
CA THR A 227 7.80 -5.98 -7.73
C THR A 227 7.19 -5.16 -8.87
N PRO A 228 6.74 -5.80 -9.96
CA PRO A 228 6.16 -5.08 -11.10
C PRO A 228 4.96 -4.23 -10.67
N GLY A 229 4.79 -3.06 -11.27
CA GLY A 229 3.72 -2.09 -10.94
C GLY A 229 3.95 -1.24 -9.68
N TRP A 230 4.86 -1.65 -8.79
CA TRP A 230 5.13 -0.91 -7.55
C TRP A 230 5.84 0.39 -7.83
N HIS A 231 5.53 1.39 -7.01
CA HIS A 231 6.18 2.69 -7.07
C HIS A 231 7.02 2.94 -5.83
N TYR A 232 8.09 3.69 -6.03
CA TYR A 232 9.06 4.01 -5.00
C TYR A 232 9.24 5.51 -4.93
N ALA A 233 9.12 6.05 -3.72
CA ALA A 233 9.44 7.44 -3.42
C ALA A 233 10.57 7.51 -2.39
N TYR A 234 11.15 8.68 -2.20
CA TYR A 234 12.02 8.95 -1.07
C TYR A 234 11.68 10.28 -0.39
N SER A 235 11.90 10.35 0.91
CA SER A 235 11.87 11.60 1.68
C SER A 235 12.85 11.50 2.83
N GLU A 236 13.44 12.63 3.25
CA GLU A 236 14.41 12.63 4.34
C GLU A 236 13.81 12.11 5.65
N SER A 237 12.54 12.45 5.90
CA SER A 237 11.78 12.02 7.07
C SER A 237 11.24 10.59 6.95
N GLY A 238 11.15 10.03 5.75
CA GLY A 238 10.43 8.78 5.47
C GLY A 238 8.92 8.90 5.42
N TYR A 239 8.39 10.10 5.68
CA TYR A 239 6.97 10.41 5.53
C TYR A 239 6.69 11.02 4.16
N THR A 240 5.43 11.01 3.81
CA THR A 240 4.89 11.64 2.61
C THR A 240 4.98 13.16 2.61
N ASP A 241 4.80 13.75 1.44
CA ASP A 241 4.69 15.18 1.20
C ASP A 241 3.69 15.44 0.07
N SER A 242 3.25 16.69 -0.13
CA SER A 242 2.24 17.02 -1.15
C SER A 242 2.64 16.60 -2.56
N LYS A 243 3.95 16.59 -2.87
CA LYS A 243 4.45 16.17 -4.17
C LYS A 243 4.33 14.66 -4.31
N ILE A 244 4.68 13.89 -3.28
CA ILE A 244 4.48 12.43 -3.25
C ILE A 244 2.99 12.10 -3.41
N SER A 245 2.10 12.77 -2.68
CA SER A 245 0.65 12.55 -2.79
C SER A 245 0.10 12.81 -4.19
N LEU A 246 0.52 13.91 -4.83
CA LEU A 246 0.10 14.22 -6.19
C LEU A 246 0.63 13.20 -7.20
N GLU A 247 1.89 12.77 -7.06
CA GLU A 247 2.47 11.73 -7.91
C GLU A 247 1.78 10.37 -7.68
N TRP A 248 1.37 10.05 -6.45
CA TRP A 248 0.58 8.86 -6.15
C TRP A 248 -0.77 8.87 -6.87
N LEU A 249 -1.49 10.00 -6.82
CA LEU A 249 -2.75 10.16 -7.57
C LEU A 249 -2.54 9.98 -9.07
N LYS A 250 -1.49 10.59 -9.63
CA LYS A 250 -1.20 10.58 -11.08
C LYS A 250 -0.69 9.25 -11.61
N ARG A 251 0.15 8.55 -10.84
CA ARG A 251 0.87 7.34 -11.30
C ARG A 251 0.20 6.04 -10.89
N ILE A 252 -0.57 6.05 -9.81
CA ILE A 252 -1.16 4.84 -9.24
C ILE A 252 -2.67 4.93 -9.30
N PHE A 253 -3.27 5.90 -8.59
CA PHE A 253 -4.72 5.92 -8.42
C PHE A 253 -5.47 6.13 -9.74
N ASP A 254 -5.18 7.22 -10.49
CA ASP A 254 -5.92 7.49 -11.73
C ASP A 254 -5.70 6.39 -12.78
N PRO A 255 -4.46 5.96 -13.11
CA PRO A 255 -4.25 4.94 -14.13
C PRO A 255 -4.91 3.58 -13.81
N GLN A 256 -4.96 3.18 -12.54
CA GLN A 256 -5.52 1.87 -12.14
C GLN A 256 -7.03 1.87 -11.93
N THR A 257 -7.67 3.04 -11.86
CA THR A 257 -9.11 3.14 -11.54
C THR A 257 -9.95 3.79 -12.65
N LYS A 258 -9.32 4.55 -13.55
CA LYS A 258 -10.03 5.36 -14.55
C LYS A 258 -10.79 4.54 -15.58
N GLU A 259 -10.15 3.51 -16.12
CA GLU A 259 -10.75 2.62 -17.11
C GLU A 259 -11.95 1.89 -16.52
N GLN A 260 -11.77 1.33 -15.31
CA GLN A 260 -12.84 0.65 -14.60
C GLN A 260 -14.02 1.57 -14.28
N ALA A 261 -13.74 2.82 -13.88
CA ALA A 261 -14.80 3.77 -13.58
C ALA A 261 -15.66 4.10 -14.80
N ASN A 262 -15.15 3.89 -16.03
CA ASN A 262 -15.88 4.11 -17.29
C ASN A 262 -16.59 5.48 -17.35
N GLY A 263 -15.87 6.53 -16.93
CA GLY A 263 -16.39 7.90 -16.87
C GLY A 263 -17.32 8.22 -15.69
N LYS A 264 -17.64 7.24 -14.82
CA LYS A 264 -18.38 7.48 -13.58
C LYS A 264 -17.47 8.09 -12.50
N PRO A 265 -18.03 8.82 -11.52
CA PRO A 265 -17.22 9.40 -10.46
C PRO A 265 -16.62 8.33 -9.55
N ARG A 266 -15.43 8.62 -9.01
CA ARG A 266 -14.70 7.76 -8.06
C ARG A 266 -14.62 8.44 -6.71
N VAL A 267 -14.89 7.71 -5.63
CA VAL A 267 -14.77 8.23 -4.26
C VAL A 267 -13.47 7.74 -3.66
N LEU A 268 -12.65 8.66 -3.17
CA LEU A 268 -11.41 8.36 -2.45
C LEU A 268 -11.52 8.84 -1.01
N ILE A 269 -11.61 7.89 -0.08
CA ILE A 269 -11.67 8.12 1.36
C ILE A 269 -10.25 8.02 1.93
N CYS A 270 -9.80 9.06 2.63
CA CYS A 270 -8.48 9.06 3.28
C CYS A 270 -8.51 9.83 4.62
N ASP A 271 -7.55 9.58 5.50
CA ASP A 271 -7.38 10.38 6.72
C ASP A 271 -6.91 11.81 6.38
N GLY A 272 -7.06 12.75 7.32
CA GLY A 272 -6.62 14.14 7.29
C GLY A 272 -5.10 14.28 7.23
N PHE A 273 -4.57 13.86 6.10
CA PHE A 273 -3.16 13.89 5.77
C PHE A 273 -2.84 15.32 5.37
N GLY A 274 -2.02 15.97 6.20
CA GLY A 274 -1.76 17.41 6.23
C GLY A 274 -1.10 18.00 4.98
N THR A 275 -1.03 17.26 3.88
CA THR A 275 -0.39 17.64 2.62
C THR A 275 -1.32 17.50 1.39
N HIS A 276 -2.60 17.17 1.55
CA HIS A 276 -3.55 17.03 0.43
C HIS A 276 -4.33 18.29 0.01
N GLU A 277 -4.15 19.44 0.68
CA GLU A 277 -4.88 20.67 0.36
C GLU A 277 -4.12 21.64 -0.55
N THR A 278 -3.16 21.11 -1.32
CA THR A 278 -2.57 21.90 -2.38
C THR A 278 -3.58 22.05 -3.51
N LEU A 279 -3.47 23.18 -4.21
CA LEU A 279 -4.38 23.47 -5.31
C LEU A 279 -4.26 22.39 -6.39
N GLU A 280 -3.05 21.93 -6.68
CA GLU A 280 -2.78 20.95 -7.74
C GLU A 280 -3.48 19.61 -7.51
N ILE A 281 -3.63 19.18 -6.25
CA ILE A 281 -4.36 17.94 -5.91
C ILE A 281 -5.85 18.13 -6.15
N LEU A 282 -6.42 19.25 -5.68
CA LEU A 282 -7.84 19.56 -5.89
C LEU A 282 -8.17 19.70 -7.38
N GLU A 283 -7.31 20.39 -8.14
CA GLU A 283 -7.42 20.52 -9.59
C GLU A 283 -7.39 19.16 -10.27
N PHE A 284 -6.42 18.31 -9.92
CA PHE A 284 -6.30 16.97 -10.49
C PHE A 284 -7.53 16.09 -10.18
N CYS A 285 -8.00 16.10 -8.93
CA CYS A 285 -9.19 15.35 -8.54
C CYS A 285 -10.44 15.84 -9.29
N PHE A 286 -10.61 17.16 -9.40
CA PHE A 286 -11.72 17.76 -10.13
C PHE A 286 -11.71 17.39 -11.62
N GLU A 287 -10.56 17.53 -12.29
CA GLU A 287 -10.39 17.19 -13.72
C GLU A 287 -10.64 15.70 -14.02
N ASN A 288 -10.42 14.82 -13.04
CA ASN A 288 -10.57 13.38 -13.20
C ASN A 288 -11.83 12.80 -12.51
N SER A 289 -12.79 13.64 -12.10
CA SER A 289 -14.03 13.18 -11.42
C SER A 289 -13.77 12.30 -10.20
N ILE A 290 -12.80 12.70 -9.37
CA ILE A 290 -12.44 12.05 -8.11
C ILE A 290 -13.00 12.90 -6.96
N LEU A 291 -13.93 12.33 -6.20
CA LEU A 291 -14.47 12.90 -4.98
C LEU A 291 -13.55 12.52 -3.81
N LEU A 292 -12.81 13.50 -3.31
CA LEU A 292 -11.95 13.31 -2.14
C LEU A 292 -12.77 13.50 -0.87
N CYS A 293 -12.86 12.45 -0.04
CA CYS A 293 -13.59 12.46 1.22
C CYS A 293 -12.62 12.24 2.38
N ARG A 294 -12.56 13.18 3.33
CA ARG A 294 -11.74 13.02 4.53
C ARG A 294 -12.48 12.33 5.65
N LEU A 295 -11.78 11.45 6.34
CA LEU A 295 -12.24 10.94 7.63
C LEU A 295 -12.22 12.06 8.68
N PRO A 296 -13.17 12.07 9.63
CA PRO A 296 -13.09 12.93 10.79
C PRO A 296 -11.81 12.64 11.59
N SER A 297 -11.16 13.68 12.11
CA SER A 297 -9.94 13.50 12.91
C SER A 297 -10.16 12.55 14.09
N HIS A 298 -9.14 11.71 14.39
CA HIS A 298 -9.13 10.74 15.49
C HIS A 298 -10.15 9.60 15.38
N THR A 299 -10.57 9.28 14.16
CA THR A 299 -11.52 8.18 13.91
C THR A 299 -10.94 7.04 13.10
N SER A 300 -9.65 7.06 12.76
CA SER A 300 -9.00 6.07 11.87
C SER A 300 -9.21 4.64 12.38
N HIS A 301 -8.99 4.40 13.68
CA HIS A 301 -9.27 3.12 14.35
C HIS A 301 -10.72 2.58 14.25
N LYS A 302 -11.69 3.38 13.76
CA LYS A 302 -13.10 2.99 13.57
C LYS A 302 -13.60 3.13 12.14
N LEU A 303 -13.13 4.14 11.42
CA LEU A 303 -13.67 4.53 10.10
C LEU A 303 -12.71 4.26 8.94
N GLN A 304 -11.47 3.83 9.20
CA GLN A 304 -10.44 3.57 8.19
C GLN A 304 -10.34 2.07 7.89
N PRO A 305 -10.95 1.55 6.79
CA PRO A 305 -10.85 0.16 6.39
C PRO A 305 -9.43 -0.42 6.40
N CYS A 306 -8.43 0.32 5.90
CA CYS A 306 -7.03 -0.09 5.89
C CYS A 306 -6.50 -0.40 7.30
N ASP A 307 -6.74 0.48 8.28
CA ASP A 307 -6.32 0.31 9.67
C ASP A 307 -7.03 -0.87 10.34
N ILE A 308 -8.34 -1.00 10.11
CA ILE A 308 -9.20 -1.96 10.82
C ILE A 308 -8.85 -3.40 10.43
N ALA A 309 -8.56 -3.67 9.16
CA ALA A 309 -8.45 -5.04 8.68
C ALA A 309 -7.16 -5.40 7.92
N ALA A 310 -6.48 -4.44 7.28
CA ALA A 310 -5.33 -4.77 6.43
C ALA A 310 -3.99 -4.63 7.16
N PHE A 311 -3.79 -3.56 7.92
CA PHE A 311 -2.48 -3.19 8.45
C PHE A 311 -1.99 -4.06 9.61
N ALA A 312 -2.88 -4.51 10.51
CA ALA A 312 -2.47 -5.41 11.58
C ALA A 312 -2.01 -6.79 11.06
N PRO A 313 -2.77 -7.48 10.17
CA PRO A 313 -2.30 -8.71 9.52
C PRO A 313 -1.03 -8.51 8.68
N LEU A 314 -0.91 -7.38 7.97
CA LEU A 314 0.29 -7.03 7.21
C LEU A 314 1.53 -6.97 8.10
N LYS A 315 1.45 -6.21 9.20
CA LYS A 315 2.57 -6.06 10.13
C LYS A 315 2.92 -7.40 10.79
N ALA A 316 1.93 -8.23 11.13
CA ALA A 316 2.16 -9.58 11.63
C ALA A 316 2.86 -10.47 10.59
N ALA A 317 2.35 -10.53 9.36
CA ALA A 317 2.94 -11.31 8.28
C ALA A 317 4.36 -10.84 7.95
N TYR A 318 4.63 -9.54 7.99
CA TYR A 318 5.98 -8.99 7.79
C TYR A 318 6.93 -9.45 8.90
N ARG A 319 6.48 -9.40 10.17
CA ARG A 319 7.28 -9.91 11.32
C ARG A 319 7.60 -11.39 11.18
N ASP A 320 6.65 -12.22 10.73
CA ASP A 320 6.91 -13.64 10.44
C ASP A 320 8.01 -13.83 9.39
N GLN A 321 8.00 -13.00 8.34
CA GLN A 321 9.04 -13.06 7.30
C GLN A 321 10.41 -12.64 7.85
N VAL A 322 10.45 -11.62 8.71
CA VAL A 322 11.66 -11.18 9.42
C VAL A 322 12.21 -12.31 10.28
N GLU A 323 11.38 -12.95 11.11
CA GLU A 323 11.78 -14.06 11.98
C GLU A 323 12.32 -15.25 11.17
N ARG A 324 11.67 -15.57 10.04
CA ARG A 324 12.18 -16.58 9.11
C ARG A 324 13.56 -16.20 8.59
N LEU A 325 13.80 -14.95 8.22
CA LEU A 325 15.09 -14.55 7.70
C LEU A 325 16.20 -14.60 8.77
N GLU A 326 15.89 -14.25 10.02
CA GLU A 326 16.82 -14.38 11.14
C GLU A 326 17.19 -15.83 11.44
N ARG A 327 16.21 -16.76 11.40
CA ARG A 327 16.47 -18.21 11.50
C ARG A 327 17.40 -18.73 10.41
N GLY A 328 17.44 -18.04 9.27
CA GLY A 328 18.38 -18.31 8.17
C GLY A 328 19.79 -17.73 8.37
N GLY A 329 20.06 -17.10 9.52
CA GLY A 329 21.37 -16.54 9.87
C GLY A 329 21.57 -15.07 9.50
N ILE A 330 20.51 -14.35 9.08
CA ILE A 330 20.59 -12.91 8.77
C ILE A 330 20.23 -12.13 10.03
N GLY A 331 21.23 -11.72 10.80
CA GLY A 331 21.03 -11.03 12.09
C GLY A 331 20.72 -9.53 12.03
N THR A 332 20.54 -8.93 10.85
CA THR A 332 20.16 -7.51 10.72
C THR A 332 19.38 -7.24 9.44
N ILE A 333 18.15 -6.75 9.61
CA ILE A 333 17.28 -6.34 8.51
C ILE A 333 17.52 -4.87 8.14
N GLY A 334 18.09 -4.64 6.95
CA GLY A 334 18.15 -3.34 6.29
C GLY A 334 17.16 -3.19 5.13
N LYS A 335 17.10 -1.98 4.54
CA LYS A 335 16.19 -1.61 3.44
C LYS A 335 16.26 -2.56 2.25
N GLN A 336 17.44 -3.13 1.99
CA GLN A 336 17.67 -4.10 0.92
C GLN A 336 16.85 -5.40 1.04
N HIS A 337 16.31 -5.71 2.21
CA HIS A 337 15.46 -6.89 2.40
C HIS A 337 13.97 -6.55 2.32
N PHE A 338 13.62 -5.26 2.35
CA PHE A 338 12.24 -4.83 2.57
C PHE A 338 11.29 -5.37 1.50
N THR A 339 11.65 -5.25 0.21
CA THR A 339 10.80 -5.72 -0.89
C THR A 339 10.59 -7.24 -0.86
N TYR A 340 11.64 -8.02 -0.57
CA TYR A 340 11.56 -9.48 -0.40
C TYR A 340 10.67 -9.91 0.76
N LEU A 341 10.63 -9.12 1.85
CA LEU A 341 9.82 -9.42 3.03
C LEU A 341 8.38 -8.88 2.90
N TYR A 342 8.22 -7.69 2.32
CA TYR A 342 6.96 -6.96 2.24
C TYR A 342 6.02 -7.54 1.19
N SER A 343 6.50 -7.92 0.00
CA SER A 343 5.65 -8.50 -1.05
C SER A 343 4.85 -9.74 -0.58
N PRO A 344 5.47 -10.80 -0.04
CA PRO A 344 4.71 -11.96 0.43
C PRO A 344 3.91 -11.69 1.70
N ALA A 345 4.29 -10.69 2.51
CA ALA A 345 3.49 -10.25 3.66
C ALA A 345 2.21 -9.53 3.22
N ARG A 346 2.34 -8.69 2.19
CA ARG A 346 1.24 -7.95 1.58
C ARG A 346 0.22 -8.88 0.95
N GLU A 347 0.67 -9.85 0.14
CA GLU A 347 -0.21 -10.88 -0.45
C GLU A 347 -0.98 -11.68 0.61
N ARG A 348 -0.37 -11.96 1.76
CA ARG A 348 -1.03 -12.67 2.86
C ARG A 348 -2.08 -11.82 3.58
N ALA A 349 -1.85 -10.51 3.67
CA ALA A 349 -2.70 -9.60 4.42
C ALA A 349 -3.86 -9.03 3.60
N PHE A 350 -3.60 -8.64 2.36
CA PHE A 350 -4.56 -8.02 1.44
C PHE A 350 -5.35 -9.09 0.69
N THR A 351 -6.11 -9.90 1.43
CA THR A 351 -7.08 -10.82 0.84
C THR A 351 -8.43 -10.13 0.66
N GLU A 352 -9.18 -10.51 -0.36
CA GLU A 352 -10.54 -10.00 -0.60
C GLU A 352 -11.40 -10.11 0.66
N ARG A 353 -11.32 -11.26 1.36
CA ARG A 353 -12.00 -11.48 2.63
C ARG A 353 -11.66 -10.43 3.70
N ASN A 354 -10.37 -10.12 3.88
CA ASN A 354 -9.94 -9.14 4.89
C ASN A 354 -10.40 -7.72 4.50
N ILE A 355 -10.29 -7.37 3.22
CA ILE A 355 -10.68 -6.06 2.70
C ILE A 355 -12.17 -5.84 2.90
N LEU A 356 -13.01 -6.78 2.44
CA LEU A 356 -14.47 -6.71 2.61
C LEU A 356 -14.86 -6.69 4.10
N ALA A 357 -14.16 -7.44 4.95
CA ALA A 357 -14.37 -7.38 6.39
C ALA A 357 -14.04 -6.01 6.99
N GLY A 358 -12.98 -5.33 6.52
CA GLY A 358 -12.61 -3.98 6.91
C GLY A 358 -13.66 -2.94 6.54
N TRP A 359 -14.17 -2.99 5.31
CA TRP A 359 -15.27 -2.12 4.85
C TRP A 359 -16.56 -2.34 5.62
N LYS A 360 -16.91 -3.59 5.90
CA LYS A 360 -18.09 -3.93 6.71
C LYS A 360 -17.89 -3.52 8.17
N ALA A 361 -16.67 -3.56 8.68
CA ALA A 361 -16.34 -3.16 10.04
C ALA A 361 -16.40 -1.64 10.22
N SER A 362 -15.99 -0.85 9.22
CA SER A 362 -16.06 0.62 9.25
C SER A 362 -17.45 1.21 9.04
N GLY A 363 -18.45 0.38 8.69
CA GLY A 363 -19.82 0.83 8.39
C GLY A 363 -19.95 1.57 7.06
N LEU A 364 -18.91 1.58 6.22
CA LEU A 364 -18.91 2.28 4.94
C LEU A 364 -19.46 1.43 3.79
N TYR A 365 -19.19 0.13 3.80
CA TYR A 365 -19.70 -0.76 2.75
C TYR A 365 -19.95 -2.20 3.24
N PRO A 366 -21.19 -2.72 3.18
CA PRO A 366 -22.43 -1.98 2.93
C PRO A 366 -22.62 -0.83 3.92
N PHE A 367 -23.22 0.27 3.46
CA PHE A 367 -23.37 1.48 4.28
C PHE A 367 -24.28 1.18 5.49
N ASN A 368 -23.71 1.24 6.69
CA ASN A 368 -24.37 0.99 7.96
C ASN A 368 -23.67 1.77 9.09
N PRO A 369 -24.05 3.05 9.30
CA PRO A 369 -23.44 3.91 10.30
C PRO A 369 -23.75 3.46 11.74
N ASP A 370 -24.91 2.84 11.98
CA ASP A 370 -25.35 2.43 13.31
C ASP A 370 -24.34 1.50 14.00
N LYS A 371 -23.71 0.62 13.22
CA LYS A 371 -22.68 -0.29 13.71
C LYS A 371 -21.49 0.43 14.38
N ILE A 372 -21.14 1.62 13.91
CA ILE A 372 -20.06 2.42 14.49
C ILE A 372 -20.57 3.30 15.62
N LEU A 373 -21.77 3.87 15.45
CA LEU A 373 -22.37 4.78 16.42
C LEU A 373 -22.74 4.09 17.73
N THR A 374 -23.01 2.78 17.73
CA THR A 374 -23.18 1.99 18.97
C THR A 374 -21.90 1.86 19.77
N ASP A 375 -20.74 1.83 19.11
CA ASP A 375 -19.45 1.58 19.74
C ASP A 375 -18.74 2.87 20.19
N ILE A 376 -19.20 4.05 19.73
CA ILE A 376 -18.68 5.33 20.19
C ILE A 376 -19.40 5.70 21.49
N PRO A 377 -18.68 5.85 22.62
CA PRO A 377 -19.31 6.27 23.86
C PRO A 377 -20.04 7.59 23.64
N LYS A 378 -21.35 7.59 23.85
CA LYS A 378 -22.07 8.86 24.07
C LYS A 378 -21.46 9.51 25.32
N PRO A 379 -21.32 10.85 25.38
CA PRO A 379 -20.72 11.53 26.52
C PRO A 379 -21.35 11.02 27.83
N ALA A 380 -20.53 10.41 28.68
CA ALA A 380 -21.00 9.62 29.81
C ALA A 380 -20.93 10.39 31.13
N ALA A 381 -21.93 10.17 31.98
CA ALA A 381 -21.74 10.20 33.43
C ALA A 381 -21.05 8.88 33.85
N GLY A 382 -19.82 9.00 34.37
CA GLY A 382 -19.12 8.11 35.31
C GLY A 382 -18.98 6.60 35.00
N PRO A 383 -17.76 6.04 34.88
CA PRO A 383 -17.55 4.61 34.72
C PRO A 383 -17.33 3.88 36.05
N THR A 384 -17.78 2.63 36.14
CA THR A 384 -17.36 1.68 37.20
C THR A 384 -16.78 0.42 36.55
N VAL A 385 -15.54 0.09 36.94
CA VAL A 385 -14.72 -1.01 36.43
C VAL A 385 -14.90 -2.24 37.31
N ALA A 386 -14.96 -3.44 36.73
CA ALA A 386 -14.72 -4.70 37.43
C ALA A 386 -13.67 -5.55 36.70
N LYS A 387 -12.69 -6.06 37.45
CA LYS A 387 -11.59 -6.93 37.00
C LYS A 387 -11.96 -8.42 37.24
N PRO A 388 -11.49 -9.36 36.40
CA PRO A 388 -11.61 -10.79 36.67
C PRO A 388 -10.39 -11.37 37.43
N THR A 389 -10.65 -12.33 38.31
CA THR A 389 -9.68 -13.05 39.16
C THR A 389 -9.37 -14.44 38.61
N ILE A 390 -8.09 -14.84 38.66
CA ILE A 390 -7.52 -16.13 38.21
C ILE A 390 -7.52 -17.13 39.38
N PRO A 391 -7.78 -18.44 39.16
CA PRO A 391 -7.40 -19.49 40.11
C PRO A 391 -6.14 -20.29 39.70
N THR A 392 -5.38 -20.65 40.73
CA THR A 392 -4.03 -21.20 40.78
C THR A 392 -3.93 -22.71 40.51
N LEU A 393 -2.74 -23.14 40.07
CA LEU A 393 -2.23 -24.52 39.98
C LEU A 393 -2.45 -25.36 41.27
N ARG A 394 -2.61 -26.67 41.08
CA ARG A 394 -2.22 -27.71 42.05
C ARG A 394 -1.21 -28.67 41.43
N THR A 395 -0.12 -28.88 42.15
CA THR A 395 0.93 -29.88 41.98
C THR A 395 0.51 -31.22 42.61
N CYS A 396 0.92 -32.34 42.01
CA CYS A 396 0.98 -33.65 42.67
C CYS A 396 2.38 -34.26 42.44
N GLU A 397 2.92 -34.85 43.51
CA GLU A 397 4.25 -35.42 43.62
C GLU A 397 4.30 -36.89 43.17
N ILE A 398 5.46 -37.22 42.57
CA ILE A 398 6.33 -38.42 42.66
C ILE A 398 5.66 -39.79 42.84
N ASP A 399 5.97 -40.70 41.91
CA ASP A 399 6.33 -42.08 42.28
C ASP A 399 7.40 -42.65 41.35
N SER A 400 8.39 -43.31 41.96
CA SER A 400 9.58 -43.89 41.34
C SER A 400 9.46 -45.41 41.33
N CYS A 401 9.78 -46.07 40.21
CA CYS A 401 10.07 -47.51 40.20
C CYS A 401 10.82 -47.92 38.90
N PRO A 402 11.43 -49.11 38.84
CA PRO A 402 12.86 -49.35 39.04
C PRO A 402 13.65 -49.53 37.74
N GLN A 403 14.98 -49.32 37.81
CA GLN A 403 15.90 -49.56 36.70
C GLN A 403 15.91 -51.04 36.28
N GLY A 404 15.37 -51.33 35.08
CA GLY A 404 15.72 -52.50 34.29
C GLY A 404 16.75 -52.11 33.22
N GLU A 405 17.72 -52.97 32.96
CA GLU A 405 18.83 -52.77 32.01
C GLU A 405 18.39 -52.14 30.68
N ILE A 406 18.82 -50.89 30.48
CA ILE A 406 18.49 -50.09 29.29
C ILE A 406 19.40 -50.51 28.15
N VAL A 407 18.94 -51.43 27.31
CA VAL A 407 19.57 -51.62 26.00
C VAL A 407 19.11 -50.47 25.09
N HIS A 408 20.02 -49.53 24.80
CA HIS A 408 19.73 -48.29 24.07
C HIS A 408 19.40 -48.52 22.58
N THR A 409 18.51 -47.70 22.03
CA THR A 409 18.25 -47.64 20.58
C THR A 409 19.52 -47.22 19.85
N PRO A 410 19.94 -47.93 18.78
CA PRO A 410 21.17 -47.61 18.08
C PRO A 410 21.07 -46.25 17.38
N VAL A 411 22.00 -45.36 17.69
CA VAL A 411 22.15 -44.02 17.08
C VAL A 411 23.34 -43.93 16.13
N THR A 412 24.13 -45.01 16.00
CA THR A 412 25.30 -45.08 15.12
C THR A 412 25.21 -46.29 14.16
N PRO A 413 25.85 -46.23 12.98
CA PRO A 413 25.91 -47.36 12.05
C PRO A 413 26.54 -48.61 12.68
N GLY A 414 27.56 -48.44 13.53
CA GLY A 414 28.20 -49.54 14.24
C GLY A 414 27.25 -50.24 15.21
N ALA A 415 26.53 -49.47 16.05
CA ALA A 415 25.55 -50.03 16.98
C ALA A 415 24.37 -50.70 16.25
N LEU A 416 23.96 -50.16 15.09
CA LEU A 416 22.94 -50.79 14.25
C LEU A 416 23.41 -52.13 13.67
N THR A 417 24.70 -52.22 13.31
CA THR A 417 25.32 -53.45 12.80
C THR A 417 25.42 -54.51 13.90
N SER A 418 25.79 -54.11 15.12
CA SER A 418 25.77 -54.99 16.30
C SER A 418 24.36 -55.48 16.63
N LEU A 419 23.34 -54.60 16.61
CA LEU A 419 21.94 -54.99 16.82
C LEU A 419 21.45 -55.95 15.74
N HIS A 420 21.81 -55.72 14.48
CA HIS A 420 21.48 -56.61 13.37
C HIS A 420 22.13 -57.99 13.52
N ASN A 421 23.36 -58.07 14.04
CA ASN A 421 24.02 -59.35 14.34
C ASN A 421 23.34 -60.08 15.51
N LEU A 422 22.93 -59.36 16.56
CA LEU A 422 22.13 -59.94 17.66
C LEU A 422 20.76 -60.46 17.17
N ILE A 423 20.10 -59.72 16.27
CA ILE A 423 18.85 -60.18 15.63
C ILE A 423 19.10 -61.49 14.87
N LYS A 424 20.23 -61.59 14.13
CA LYS A 424 20.61 -62.83 13.42
C LYS A 424 20.86 -63.98 14.38
N GLU A 425 21.56 -63.76 15.48
CA GLU A 425 21.83 -64.80 16.48
C GLU A 425 20.53 -65.29 17.14
N ASP A 426 19.64 -64.37 17.54
CA ASP A 426 18.37 -64.70 18.18
C ASP A 426 17.36 -65.38 17.22
N THR A 427 17.48 -65.20 15.90
CA THR A 427 16.62 -65.90 14.92
C THR A 427 16.85 -67.39 14.81
N TYR A 428 18.01 -67.90 15.24
CA TYR A 428 18.33 -69.34 15.19
C TYR A 428 18.04 -70.07 16.52
N ALA A 429 17.62 -69.35 17.57
CA ALA A 429 17.33 -69.92 18.89
C ALA A 429 15.82 -70.18 19.06
N GLU A 430 15.44 -71.40 19.42
CA GLU A 430 14.02 -71.81 19.52
C GLU A 430 13.37 -71.61 20.90
N ASP A 431 14.13 -71.18 21.91
CA ASP A 431 13.61 -70.97 23.26
C ASP A 431 12.75 -69.68 23.38
N GLU A 432 11.75 -69.70 24.27
CA GLU A 432 10.82 -68.57 24.46
C GLU A 432 11.51 -67.28 24.90
N MET A 433 12.63 -67.37 25.62
CA MET A 433 13.39 -66.19 26.04
C MET A 433 14.10 -65.53 24.85
N SER A 434 14.54 -66.31 23.87
CA SER A 434 15.15 -65.84 22.62
C SER A 434 14.11 -65.21 21.68
N LYS A 435 12.89 -65.77 21.58
CA LYS A 435 11.77 -65.12 20.86
C LYS A 435 11.41 -63.75 21.44
N GLN A 436 11.36 -63.63 22.77
CA GLN A 436 11.11 -62.35 23.45
C GLN A 436 12.27 -61.34 23.28
N ARG A 437 13.52 -61.80 23.21
CA ARG A 437 14.70 -60.96 22.91
C ARG A 437 14.68 -60.47 21.47
N LEU A 438 14.38 -61.36 20.53
CA LEU A 438 14.22 -61.05 19.11
C LEU A 438 13.15 -59.97 18.88
N GLN A 439 11.97 -60.12 19.49
CA GLN A 439 10.91 -59.12 19.38
C GLN A 439 11.35 -57.74 19.93
N ARG A 440 12.08 -57.72 21.05
CA ARG A 440 12.67 -56.48 21.60
C ARG A 440 13.72 -55.86 20.67
N HIS A 441 14.58 -56.67 20.05
CA HIS A 441 15.59 -56.19 19.11
C HIS A 441 14.96 -55.66 17.82
N ILE A 442 13.95 -56.32 17.27
CA ILE A 442 13.18 -55.85 16.10
C ILE A 442 12.48 -54.53 16.41
N GLN A 443 11.83 -54.41 17.58
CA GLN A 443 11.19 -53.14 17.98
C GLN A 443 12.21 -51.99 18.08
N LYS A 444 13.41 -52.26 18.60
CA LYS A 444 14.48 -51.25 18.65
C LYS A 444 15.02 -50.87 17.29
N PHE A 445 15.15 -51.84 16.38
CA PHE A 445 15.50 -51.58 15.00
C PHE A 445 14.44 -50.70 14.32
N ALA A 446 13.16 -51.01 14.50
CA ALA A 446 12.06 -50.20 13.98
C ALA A 446 12.07 -48.77 14.56
N ASN A 447 12.26 -48.62 15.87
CA ASN A 447 12.36 -47.32 16.52
C ASN A 447 13.56 -46.51 15.99
N ALA A 448 14.74 -47.13 15.84
CA ALA A 448 15.92 -46.49 15.28
C ALA A 448 15.69 -46.01 13.84
N ALA A 449 15.06 -46.84 13.01
CA ALA A 449 14.72 -46.50 11.64
C ALA A 449 13.71 -45.33 11.58
N GLN A 450 12.66 -45.36 12.41
CA GLN A 450 11.69 -44.27 12.52
C GLN A 450 12.33 -42.95 12.94
N THR A 451 13.19 -42.96 13.97
CA THR A 451 13.95 -41.79 14.41
C THR A 451 14.85 -41.27 13.30
N CYS A 452 15.61 -42.14 12.63
CA CYS A 452 16.49 -41.76 11.52
C CYS A 452 15.71 -41.12 10.35
N PHE A 453 14.54 -41.68 9.99
CA PHE A 453 13.70 -41.10 8.94
C PHE A 453 13.14 -39.73 9.34
N ALA A 454 12.70 -39.57 10.60
CA ALA A 454 12.22 -38.29 11.12
C ALA A 454 13.34 -37.24 11.12
N GLU A 455 14.52 -37.56 11.65
CA GLU A 455 15.69 -36.69 11.65
C GLU A 455 16.12 -36.29 10.23
N ARG A 456 16.18 -37.26 9.31
CA ARG A 456 16.51 -37.00 7.91
C ARG A 456 15.49 -36.09 7.24
N ALA A 457 14.20 -36.23 7.53
CA ALA A 457 13.17 -35.35 7.02
C ALA A 457 13.35 -33.90 7.53
N LEU A 458 13.61 -33.74 8.84
CA LEU A 458 13.89 -32.43 9.46
C LEU A 458 15.15 -31.78 8.88
N GLN A 459 16.25 -32.54 8.75
CA GLN A 459 17.50 -32.06 8.15
C GLN A 459 17.32 -31.66 6.69
N ARG A 460 16.59 -32.44 5.90
CA ARG A 460 16.28 -32.11 4.49
C ARG A 460 15.50 -30.80 4.37
N GLN A 461 14.48 -30.62 5.22
CA GLN A 461 13.71 -29.37 5.28
C GLN A 461 14.59 -28.18 5.67
N GLN A 462 15.46 -28.34 6.67
CA GLN A 462 16.38 -27.30 7.11
C GLN A 462 17.39 -26.92 6.01
N ILE A 463 17.97 -27.90 5.32
CA ILE A 463 18.90 -27.66 4.19
C ILE A 463 18.17 -26.93 3.06
N HIS A 464 16.96 -27.34 2.70
CA HIS A 464 16.18 -26.68 1.66
C HIS A 464 15.89 -25.21 2.03
N PHE A 465 15.47 -24.96 3.27
CA PHE A 465 15.24 -23.62 3.80
C PHE A 465 16.51 -22.75 3.75
N LEU A 466 17.65 -23.25 4.24
CA LEU A 466 18.92 -22.53 4.21
C LEU A 466 19.41 -22.23 2.79
N ARG A 467 19.20 -23.16 1.84
CA ARG A 467 19.50 -22.94 0.41
C ARG A 467 18.66 -21.79 -0.15
N LYS A 468 17.37 -21.71 0.18
CA LYS A 468 16.49 -20.63 -0.26
C LYS A 468 16.97 -19.26 0.26
N VAL A 469 17.27 -19.18 1.55
CA VAL A 469 17.79 -17.94 2.17
C VAL A 469 19.14 -17.53 1.56
N ASN A 470 20.06 -18.48 1.36
CA ASN A 470 21.36 -18.20 0.76
C ASN A 470 21.27 -17.74 -0.68
N ASN A 471 20.34 -18.28 -1.48
CA ASN A 471 20.13 -17.86 -2.86
C ASN A 471 19.64 -16.40 -2.95
N GLU A 472 18.67 -16.01 -2.11
CA GLU A 472 18.25 -14.60 -2.00
C GLU A 472 19.44 -13.71 -1.60
N ALA A 473 20.16 -14.10 -0.55
CA ALA A 473 21.27 -13.32 -0.02
C ALA A 473 22.38 -13.15 -1.07
N ARG A 474 22.61 -14.15 -1.94
CA ARG A 474 23.57 -14.08 -3.05
C ARG A 474 23.17 -13.03 -4.07
N VAL A 475 21.91 -13.01 -4.52
CA VAL A 475 21.40 -11.99 -5.45
C VAL A 475 21.61 -10.60 -4.86
N ARG A 476 21.17 -10.39 -3.62
CA ARG A 476 21.27 -9.11 -2.92
C ARG A 476 22.71 -8.64 -2.65
N ARG A 477 23.62 -9.54 -2.28
CA ARG A 477 25.05 -9.23 -2.07
C ARG A 477 25.78 -8.91 -3.37
N SER A 478 25.36 -9.51 -4.48
CA SER A 478 25.92 -9.22 -5.80
C SER A 478 25.54 -7.82 -6.32
N THR A 479 24.39 -7.28 -5.88
CA THR A 479 23.93 -5.95 -6.28
C THR A 479 24.64 -4.84 -5.50
N ARG A 480 25.39 -4.00 -6.21
CA ARG A 480 26.07 -2.83 -5.61
C ARG A 480 25.06 -1.77 -5.15
N SER A 481 25.30 -1.16 -3.99
CA SER A 481 24.51 -0.03 -3.44
C SER A 481 24.80 1.28 -4.19
N LEU A 482 24.34 1.39 -5.44
CA LEU A 482 24.52 2.58 -6.29
C LEU A 482 23.24 3.42 -6.34
N VAL A 483 23.39 4.74 -6.45
CA VAL A 483 22.27 5.67 -6.68
C VAL A 483 21.75 5.49 -8.11
N ILE A 484 20.49 5.09 -8.29
CA ILE A 484 19.93 4.78 -9.63
C ILE A 484 18.99 5.85 -10.16
N GLY A 485 18.52 6.76 -9.33
CA GLY A 485 17.69 7.88 -9.77
C GLY A 485 17.58 8.98 -8.73
N THR A 486 17.36 10.19 -9.22
CA THR A 486 17.12 11.42 -8.46
C THR A 486 15.69 11.93 -8.61
N ALA A 487 14.88 11.30 -9.46
CA ALA A 487 13.45 11.57 -9.52
C ALA A 487 12.82 11.19 -8.17
N LYS A 488 11.92 12.04 -7.68
CA LYS A 488 11.30 11.91 -6.34
C LYS A 488 10.46 10.64 -6.20
N VAL A 489 9.82 10.23 -7.31
CA VAL A 489 9.00 9.02 -7.44
C VAL A 489 9.41 8.31 -8.73
N MET A 490 9.60 6.99 -8.67
CA MET A 490 9.95 6.13 -9.81
C MET A 490 9.17 4.81 -9.71
N SER A 491 8.69 4.28 -10.84
CA SER A 491 8.13 2.93 -10.91
C SER A 491 9.24 1.87 -10.81
N TYR A 492 8.89 0.62 -10.49
CA TYR A 492 9.82 -0.50 -10.53
C TYR A 492 10.47 -0.64 -11.93
N GLU A 493 9.68 -0.42 -12.96
CA GLU A 493 10.10 -0.46 -14.37
C GLU A 493 11.12 0.64 -14.69
N ASP A 494 10.92 1.86 -14.18
CA ASP A 494 11.90 2.95 -14.31
C ASP A 494 13.22 2.60 -13.61
N LEU A 495 13.15 1.94 -12.44
CA LEU A 495 14.34 1.49 -11.71
C LEU A 495 15.09 0.39 -12.46
N GLU A 496 14.39 -0.55 -13.09
CA GLU A 496 14.97 -1.59 -13.95
C GLU A 496 15.64 -0.99 -15.20
N GLU A 497 15.00 -0.03 -15.85
CA GLU A 497 15.58 0.68 -16.99
C GLU A 497 16.84 1.45 -16.58
N ALA A 498 16.80 2.13 -15.43
CA ALA A 498 17.95 2.84 -14.88
C ALA A 498 19.12 1.89 -14.54
N ARG A 499 18.83 0.66 -14.06
CA ARG A 499 19.83 -0.39 -13.84
C ARG A 499 20.47 -0.83 -15.16
N LYS A 500 19.67 -1.10 -16.19
CA LYS A 500 20.14 -1.51 -17.54
C LYS A 500 21.05 -0.46 -18.17
N LYS A 501 20.59 0.79 -18.26
CA LYS A 501 21.36 1.93 -18.80
C LYS A 501 22.71 2.11 -18.10
N ARG A 502 22.75 1.85 -16.79
CA ARG A 502 23.99 1.95 -16.02
C ARG A 502 24.94 0.78 -16.26
N ALA A 503 24.43 -0.45 -16.32
CA ALA A 503 25.22 -1.63 -16.64
C ALA A 503 25.89 -1.48 -18.02
N GLU A 504 25.16 -0.96 -19.02
CA GLU A 504 25.69 -0.63 -20.34
C GLU A 504 26.81 0.42 -20.27
N LYS A 505 26.63 1.49 -19.49
CA LYS A 505 27.65 2.53 -19.29
C LYS A 505 28.91 2.00 -18.62
N ASP A 506 28.75 1.14 -17.63
CA ASP A 506 29.87 0.51 -16.92
C ASP A 506 30.61 -0.49 -17.82
N ALA A 507 29.88 -1.27 -18.64
CA ALA A 507 30.46 -2.13 -19.67
C ALA A 507 31.21 -1.33 -20.75
N ALA A 508 30.66 -0.21 -21.21
CA ALA A 508 31.32 0.68 -22.17
C ALA A 508 32.61 1.30 -21.60
N LYS A 509 32.59 1.72 -20.33
CA LYS A 509 33.79 2.22 -19.62
C LYS A 509 34.86 1.15 -19.45
N ALA A 510 34.47 -0.09 -19.16
CA ALA A 510 35.40 -1.22 -19.06
C ALA A 510 36.10 -1.47 -20.41
N LYS A 511 35.33 -1.55 -21.51
CA LYS A 511 35.86 -1.68 -22.88
C LYS A 511 36.79 -0.51 -23.28
N GLY A 512 36.45 0.71 -22.87
CA GLY A 512 37.28 1.90 -23.12
C GLY A 512 38.62 1.90 -22.36
N LYS A 513 38.63 1.40 -21.12
CA LYS A 513 39.87 1.23 -20.32
C LYS A 513 40.76 0.14 -20.89
N GLU A 514 40.19 -0.96 -21.34
CA GLU A 514 40.91 -2.08 -21.95
C GLU A 514 41.60 -1.67 -23.27
N LYS A 515 40.91 -0.88 -24.12
CA LYS A 515 41.51 -0.27 -25.32
C LYS A 515 42.64 0.72 -25.02
N ARG A 516 42.57 1.47 -23.92
CA ARG A 516 43.66 2.37 -23.47
C ARG A 516 44.83 1.60 -22.85
N GLY A 517 44.57 0.50 -22.15
CA GLY A 517 45.60 -0.37 -21.58
C GLY A 517 46.41 -1.12 -22.64
N ARG A 518 45.78 -1.52 -23.75
CA ARG A 518 46.44 -2.24 -24.86
C ARG A 518 47.40 -1.36 -25.68
N LYS A 519 47.31 -0.02 -25.57
CA LYS A 519 48.16 0.93 -26.32
C LYS A 519 49.46 1.33 -25.60
N ARG A 520 49.80 0.70 -24.46
CA ARG A 520 50.97 1.06 -23.63
C ARG A 520 51.97 -0.08 -23.39
N LYS A 521 52.00 -1.12 -24.24
CA LYS A 521 53.03 -2.17 -24.17
C LYS A 521 53.66 -2.41 -25.55
N SER A 522 54.54 -1.50 -25.93
CA SER A 522 55.67 -1.72 -26.84
C SER A 522 56.67 -0.62 -26.54
N ASP A 523 57.62 -0.91 -25.65
CA ASP A 523 59.05 -0.59 -25.82
C ASP A 523 59.86 -0.82 -24.52
N ALA A 524 61.01 -1.47 -24.73
CA ALA A 524 62.26 -1.50 -23.98
C ALA A 524 62.42 -2.32 -22.67
N SER A 525 63.67 -2.74 -22.50
CA SER A 525 64.29 -3.90 -21.82
C SER A 525 64.92 -3.60 -20.45
N GLU A 526 65.21 -4.68 -19.68
CA GLU A 526 66.24 -4.96 -18.63
C GLU A 526 66.66 -3.83 -17.64
N THR A 527 66.79 -4.00 -16.31
CA THR A 527 67.55 -4.99 -15.51
C THR A 527 67.08 -5.10 -14.03
N ASP A 528 67.38 -6.25 -13.41
CA ASP A 528 67.50 -6.71 -12.00
C ASP A 528 67.06 -5.88 -10.76
N ALA A 529 66.27 -6.53 -9.86
CA ALA A 529 66.71 -6.94 -8.49
C ALA A 529 65.54 -7.43 -7.57
N ILE A 530 65.64 -8.70 -7.13
CA ILE A 530 65.35 -9.32 -5.81
C ILE A 530 63.93 -9.19 -5.14
N GLY A 531 63.33 -10.35 -4.83
CA GLY A 531 61.96 -10.57 -4.27
C GLY A 531 61.77 -10.37 -2.74
N PRO A 532 60.79 -11.01 -2.04
CA PRO A 532 60.10 -12.26 -2.39
C PRO A 532 58.55 -12.24 -2.35
N GLU A 533 58.03 -13.41 -2.73
CA GLU A 533 56.68 -13.80 -3.12
C GLU A 533 55.64 -13.88 -1.99
N ALA A 534 54.38 -13.59 -2.34
CA ALA A 534 53.21 -14.27 -1.79
C ALA A 534 52.19 -14.49 -2.91
N LYS A 535 52.24 -15.66 -3.56
CA LYS A 535 51.25 -16.11 -4.56
C LYS A 535 50.01 -16.67 -3.87
N VAL A 536 48.86 -16.05 -4.08
CA VAL A 536 47.56 -16.71 -3.98
C VAL A 536 46.97 -16.76 -5.39
N ALA A 537 47.04 -17.93 -6.01
CA ALA A 537 46.51 -18.19 -7.34
C ALA A 537 44.98 -18.16 -7.31
N ARG A 538 44.39 -17.36 -8.21
CA ARG A 538 42.96 -17.28 -8.49
C ARG A 538 42.70 -18.15 -9.73
N MET A 539 42.29 -19.39 -9.54
CA MET A 539 41.78 -20.21 -10.64
C MET A 539 40.39 -19.72 -11.02
N SER A 540 40.26 -19.32 -12.27
CA SER A 540 39.00 -18.98 -12.93
C SER A 540 38.60 -20.22 -13.71
N GLU A 541 37.45 -20.81 -13.38
CA GLU A 541 36.87 -21.90 -14.15
C GLU A 541 35.55 -21.38 -14.74
N GLU A 542 35.54 -21.19 -16.06
CA GLU A 542 34.35 -20.91 -16.86
C GLU A 542 33.41 -22.11 -16.81
N LEU A 543 32.14 -21.88 -16.48
CA LEU A 543 31.09 -22.89 -16.48
C LEU A 543 30.17 -22.67 -17.67
N GLU A 544 30.25 -23.60 -18.64
CA GLU A 544 29.25 -23.78 -19.69
C GLU A 544 27.88 -24.22 -19.11
N PRO A 545 26.76 -23.97 -19.83
CA PRO A 545 25.42 -24.24 -19.33
C PRO A 545 25.01 -25.71 -19.54
N LEU A 546 24.81 -26.45 -18.46
CA LEU A 546 24.22 -27.80 -18.48
C LEU A 546 22.71 -27.74 -18.79
N ARG A 547 22.34 -28.20 -20.00
CA ARG A 547 20.97 -28.61 -20.35
C ARG A 547 20.57 -29.85 -19.52
N ALA A 548 19.38 -29.82 -18.93
CA ALA A 548 18.79 -30.96 -18.25
C ALA A 548 18.36 -32.06 -19.26
N PRO A 549 18.54 -33.36 -18.94
CA PRO A 549 17.92 -34.42 -19.74
C PRO A 549 16.49 -34.70 -19.26
N VAL A 550 15.59 -34.80 -20.24
CA VAL A 550 14.23 -35.34 -20.14
C VAL A 550 14.33 -36.87 -19.96
N PRO A 551 13.60 -37.51 -19.04
CA PRO A 551 13.68 -38.96 -18.89
C PRO A 551 12.90 -39.67 -20.00
N SER A 552 13.61 -40.45 -20.81
CA SER A 552 13.02 -41.43 -21.73
C SER A 552 12.60 -42.67 -20.96
N VAL A 553 11.34 -43.05 -21.13
CA VAL A 553 10.77 -44.33 -20.70
C VAL A 553 11.27 -45.41 -21.65
N GLN A 554 12.09 -46.36 -21.18
CA GLN A 554 12.30 -47.61 -21.92
C GLN A 554 12.29 -48.86 -21.02
N ALA A 555 11.65 -49.86 -21.61
CA ALA A 555 11.17 -51.14 -21.12
C ALA A 555 12.17 -52.04 -20.39
N VAL A 556 11.62 -52.76 -19.42
CA VAL A 556 12.15 -53.97 -18.78
C VAL A 556 12.24 -55.12 -19.79
N PRO A 557 13.32 -55.93 -19.82
CA PRO A 557 13.27 -57.25 -20.41
C PRO A 557 13.05 -58.32 -19.34
N VAL A 558 12.09 -59.20 -19.63
CA VAL A 558 11.70 -60.39 -18.88
C VAL A 558 12.53 -61.60 -19.31
N ALA A 559 13.00 -62.35 -18.30
CA ALA A 559 13.29 -63.80 -18.24
C ALA A 559 14.44 -64.43 -19.08
N ARG A 560 15.24 -65.28 -18.40
CA ARG A 560 15.05 -66.75 -18.46
C ARG A 560 15.81 -67.51 -17.36
N MET A 561 15.15 -68.59 -16.93
CA MET A 561 15.61 -69.69 -16.08
C MET A 561 16.98 -70.25 -16.51
N TYR A 562 17.86 -70.53 -15.55
CA TYR A 562 18.25 -71.88 -15.11
C TYR A 562 18.93 -71.79 -13.74
#